data_AF-A0ABD3F3M4-F1
#
_entry.id   AF-A0ABD3F3M4-F1
#
_cell.length_a   1.000
_cell.length_b   1.000
_cell.length_c   1.000
_cell.angle_alpha   90.00
_cell.angle_beta   90.00
_cell.angle_gamma   90.00
#
_symmetry.space_group_name_H-M   'P 1'
#
loop_
_entity.id
_entity.type
_entity.pdbx_description
1 polymer ?
#
loop_
_entity_poly.entity_id
_entity_poly.type
_entity_poly.pdbx_seq_one_letter_code
_entity_poly.pdbx_strand_id
1 'polypeptide(L)'
;MQGLARKSQLHSRPEDFIAFRTRYLDEALDNRNPEIRQVVILGAGLDARAYRLESLRGCHVLEVDQAGDGFSHKMAVFNELKAPLIADKVDCIVSDLAEKGLEERLIEHRFNPDLPTF
;
A
#
# COMPACT_ATOMS: atom_id res chain seq x y z
N MET A 1 -22.84 24.32 42.81
CA MET A 1 -22.95 24.25 41.34
C MET A 1 -21.74 24.92 40.71
N GLN A 2 -20.80 24.14 40.17
CA GLN A 2 -19.69 24.52 39.28
C GLN A 2 -19.19 23.16 38.76
N GLY A 3 -19.54 22.74 37.55
CA GLY A 3 -18.87 23.16 36.32
C GLY A 3 -18.10 21.95 35.79
N LEU A 4 -18.83 20.91 35.38
CA LEU A 4 -18.24 19.71 34.77
C LEU A 4 -17.54 20.14 33.48
N ALA A 5 -16.22 20.00 33.44
CA ALA A 5 -15.42 20.28 32.25
C ALA A 5 -16.05 19.56 31.05
N ARG A 6 -16.44 20.32 30.02
CA ARG A 6 -16.95 19.76 28.77
C ARG A 6 -15.86 18.85 28.23
N LYS A 7 -16.11 17.53 28.21
CA LYS A 7 -15.38 16.62 27.33
C LYS A 7 -15.44 17.27 25.95
N SER A 8 -14.31 17.77 25.45
CA SER A 8 -14.20 18.17 24.06
C SER A 8 -14.66 16.95 23.25
N GLN A 9 -15.81 17.05 22.59
CA GLN A 9 -16.20 16.06 21.62
C GLN A 9 -15.05 16.04 20.61
N LEU A 10 -14.22 14.99 20.62
CA LEU A 10 -13.36 14.72 19.48
C LEU A 10 -14.34 14.44 18.34
N HIS A 11 -14.61 15.44 17.52
CA HIS A 11 -15.15 15.19 16.20
C HIS A 11 -14.01 14.54 15.45
N SER A 12 -14.05 13.21 15.29
CA SER A 12 -13.10 12.48 14.45
C SER A 12 -13.14 13.11 13.08
N ARG A 13 -12.07 13.81 12.70
CA ARG A 13 -12.01 14.44 11.38
C ARG A 13 -11.66 13.33 10.38
N PRO A 14 -12.16 13.33 9.14
CA PRO A 14 -11.85 12.27 8.18
C PRO A 14 -10.34 12.02 8.01
N GLU A 15 -9.52 13.06 8.13
CA GLU A 15 -8.06 13.00 8.14
C GLU A 15 -7.48 12.13 9.26
N ASP A 16 -8.10 12.12 10.45
CA ASP A 16 -7.66 11.29 11.56
C ASP A 16 -7.79 9.80 11.18
N PHE A 17 -8.91 9.43 10.54
CA PHE A 17 -9.11 8.06 10.07
C PHE A 17 -8.05 7.65 9.04
N ILE A 18 -7.74 8.53 8.07
CA ILE A 18 -6.71 8.26 7.06
C ILE A 18 -5.33 8.11 7.70
N ALA A 19 -5.00 8.96 8.67
CA ALA A 19 -3.74 8.87 9.42
C ALA A 19 -3.64 7.57 10.21
N PHE A 20 -4.68 7.20 10.97
CA PHE A 20 -4.69 5.94 11.73
C PHE A 20 -4.63 4.72 10.81
N ARG A 21 -5.41 4.70 9.72
CA ARG A 21 -5.38 3.61 8.73
C ARG A 21 -4.00 3.47 8.12
N THR A 22 -3.35 4.59 7.76
CA THR A 22 -2.01 4.59 7.20
C THR A 22 -1.01 4.01 8.19
N ARG A 23 -1.00 4.51 9.42
CA ARG A 23 -0.10 4.04 10.49
C ARG A 23 -0.31 2.57 10.80
N TYR A 24 -1.55 2.11 10.93
CA TYR A 24 -1.85 0.71 11.23
C TYR A 24 -1.28 -0.24 10.17
N LEU A 25 -1.46 0.08 8.89
CA LEU A 25 -0.95 -0.73 7.79
C LEU A 25 0.58 -0.66 7.68
N ASP A 26 1.18 0.50 7.94
CA ASP A 26 2.63 0.65 7.97
C ASP A 26 3.24 -0.19 9.10
N GLU A 27 2.68 -0.11 10.31
CA GLU A 27 3.11 -0.92 11.45
C GLU A 27 2.90 -2.42 11.19
N ALA A 28 1.85 -2.82 10.48
CA ALA A 28 1.63 -4.21 10.11
C ALA A 28 2.72 -4.71 9.14
N LEU A 29 3.10 -3.89 8.16
CA LEU A 29 4.21 -4.20 7.25
C LEU A 29 5.56 -4.22 7.97
N ASP A 30 5.80 -3.30 8.91
CA ASP A 30 7.03 -3.23 9.69
C ASP A 30 7.19 -4.41 10.65
N ASN A 31 6.08 -4.91 11.21
CA ASN A 31 6.07 -6.05 12.14
C ASN A 31 5.88 -7.41 11.45
N ARG A 32 5.78 -7.46 10.12
CA ARG A 32 5.70 -8.74 9.39
C ARG A 32 6.98 -9.56 9.59
N ASN A 33 6.92 -10.87 9.37
CA ASN A 33 8.16 -11.67 9.34
C ASN A 33 9.09 -11.12 8.23
N PRO A 34 10.32 -10.68 8.54
CA PRO A 34 11.24 -10.09 7.57
C PRO A 34 11.68 -11.04 6.43
N GLU A 35 11.43 -12.35 6.56
CA GLU A 35 11.62 -13.34 5.49
C GLU A 35 10.54 -13.24 4.40
N ILE A 36 9.41 -12.58 4.69
CA ILE A 36 8.34 -12.31 3.72
C ILE A 36 8.78 -11.15 2.82
N ARG A 37 9.20 -11.50 1.60
CA ARG A 37 9.73 -10.57 0.58
C ARG A 37 8.75 -10.31 -0.57
N GLN A 38 7.61 -10.99 -0.61
CA GLN A 38 6.56 -10.76 -1.59
C GLN A 38 5.38 -10.06 -0.91
N VAL A 39 4.96 -8.91 -1.44
CA VAL A 39 3.90 -8.09 -0.86
C VAL A 39 2.88 -7.73 -1.92
N VAL A 40 1.60 -7.97 -1.67
CA VAL A 40 0.51 -7.64 -2.60
C VAL A 40 -0.40 -6.58 -1.98
N ILE A 41 -0.48 -5.40 -2.60
CA ILE A 41 -1.35 -4.31 -2.17
C ILE A 41 -2.58 -4.29 -3.08
N LEU A 42 -3.72 -4.73 -2.57
CA LEU A 42 -5.00 -4.73 -3.28
C LEU A 42 -5.72 -3.39 -3.09
N GLY A 43 -6.21 -2.79 -4.17
CA GLY A 43 -6.79 -1.44 -4.15
C GLY A 43 -5.72 -0.38 -3.89
N ALA A 44 -4.58 -0.51 -4.53
CA ALA A 44 -3.39 0.28 -4.23
C ALA A 44 -3.56 1.77 -4.50
N GLY A 45 -4.33 2.17 -5.52
CA GLY A 45 -4.52 3.56 -5.91
C GLY A 45 -3.21 4.37 -5.92
N LEU A 46 -3.18 5.42 -5.10
CA LEU A 46 -2.01 6.31 -4.94
C LEU A 46 -1.07 5.91 -3.79
N ASP A 47 -1.09 4.65 -3.34
CA ASP A 47 -0.16 4.15 -2.33
C ASP A 47 1.30 4.34 -2.81
N ALA A 48 2.14 4.79 -1.87
CA ALA A 48 3.54 5.12 -2.06
C ALA A 48 4.45 4.33 -1.09
N ARG A 49 3.94 3.31 -0.38
CA ARG A 49 4.68 2.54 0.62
C ARG A 49 6.00 1.99 0.08
N ALA A 50 6.01 1.44 -1.14
CA ALA A 50 7.22 0.91 -1.76
C ALA A 50 8.34 1.95 -1.99
N TYR A 51 8.01 3.24 -1.90
CA TYR A 51 8.93 4.37 -2.05
C TYR A 51 9.28 5.05 -0.73
N ARG A 52 8.62 4.70 0.39
CA ARG A 52 8.82 5.38 1.69
C ARG A 52 9.04 4.47 2.90
N LEU A 53 8.64 3.19 2.84
CA LEU A 53 8.81 2.25 3.95
C LEU A 53 10.10 1.44 3.80
N GLU A 54 11.05 1.70 4.69
CA GLU A 54 12.35 1.02 4.74
C GLU A 54 12.22 -0.51 4.93
N SER A 55 11.19 -0.94 5.65
CA SER A 55 10.89 -2.38 5.86
C SER A 55 10.57 -3.13 4.57
N LEU A 56 10.26 -2.44 3.47
CA LEU A 56 10.03 -3.03 2.15
C LEU A 56 11.31 -3.22 1.33
N ARG A 57 12.48 -2.81 1.85
CA ARG A 57 13.75 -3.05 1.15
C ARG A 57 13.93 -4.54 0.84
N GLY A 58 14.36 -4.83 -0.40
CA GLY A 58 14.53 -6.21 -0.86
C GLY A 58 13.22 -6.96 -1.15
N CYS A 59 12.08 -6.28 -1.10
CA CYS A 59 10.79 -6.88 -1.41
C CYS A 59 10.35 -6.58 -2.84
N HIS A 60 9.60 -7.52 -3.40
CA HIS A 60 8.81 -7.33 -4.61
C HIS A 60 7.39 -6.94 -4.19
N VAL A 61 6.99 -5.73 -4.53
CA VAL A 61 5.65 -5.19 -4.22
C VAL A 61 4.80 -5.22 -5.49
N LEU A 62 3.66 -5.91 -5.43
CA LEU A 62 2.67 -5.95 -6.50
C LEU A 62 1.49 -5.08 -6.09
N GLU A 63 1.25 -4.01 -6.83
CA GLU A 63 0.15 -3.09 -6.59
C GLU A 63 -0.98 -3.38 -7.58
N VAL A 64 -2.16 -3.73 -7.07
CA VAL A 64 -3.32 -4.11 -7.89
C VAL A 64 -4.42 -3.07 -7.73
N ASP A 65 -4.91 -2.54 -8.84
CA ASP A 65 -6.07 -1.65 -8.85
C ASP A 65 -6.79 -1.69 -10.21
N GLN A 66 -8.03 -1.23 -10.25
CA GLN A 66 -8.85 -1.16 -11.46
C GLN A 66 -8.44 0.02 -12.36
N ALA A 67 -7.96 1.12 -11.78
CA ALA A 67 -7.73 2.38 -12.49
C ALA A 67 -6.30 2.52 -13.04
N GLY A 68 -6.08 2.15 -14.30
CA GLY A 68 -4.78 2.31 -14.99
C GLY A 68 -4.29 3.77 -15.10
N ASP A 69 -5.21 4.73 -15.22
CA ASP A 69 -4.86 6.17 -15.25
C ASP A 69 -4.25 6.64 -13.92
N GLY A 70 -4.71 6.07 -12.81
CA GLY A 70 -4.18 6.36 -11.47
C GLY A 70 -2.71 5.93 -11.34
N PHE A 71 -2.40 4.72 -11.81
CA PHE A 71 -1.00 4.25 -11.86
C PHE A 71 -0.14 5.08 -12.80
N SER A 72 -0.66 5.40 -13.99
CA SER A 72 0.07 6.21 -14.97
C SER A 72 0.43 7.59 -14.41
N HIS A 73 -0.52 8.24 -13.73
CA HIS A 73 -0.30 9.52 -13.05
C HIS A 73 0.73 9.40 -11.92
N LYS A 74 0.58 8.41 -11.03
CA LYS A 74 1.51 8.17 -9.92
C LYS A 74 2.94 7.98 -10.42
N MET A 75 3.12 7.12 -11.42
CA MET A 75 4.44 6.83 -11.99
C MET A 75 5.04 8.05 -12.70
N ALA A 76 4.22 8.86 -13.37
CA ALA A 76 4.70 10.11 -13.97
C ALA A 76 5.25 11.06 -12.89
N VAL A 77 4.53 11.27 -11.79
CA VAL A 77 4.96 12.12 -10.67
C VAL A 77 6.23 11.57 -10.01
N PHE A 78 6.31 10.26 -9.75
CA PHE A 78 7.51 9.66 -9.15
C PHE A 78 8.73 9.77 -10.04
N ASN A 79 8.57 9.59 -11.35
CA ASN A 79 9.65 9.77 -12.32
C ASN A 79 10.11 11.25 -12.40
N GLU A 80 9.16 12.20 -12.45
CA GLU A 80 9.46 13.63 -12.46
C GLU A 80 10.26 14.06 -11.22
N LEU A 81 9.82 13.62 -10.04
CA LEU A 81 10.46 13.94 -8.76
C LEU A 81 11.71 13.09 -8.48
N LYS A 82 12.03 12.11 -9.34
CA LYS A 82 13.09 11.11 -9.13
C LYS A 82 12.97 10.43 -7.76
N ALA A 83 11.75 10.05 -7.40
CA ALA A 83 11.47 9.40 -6.12
C ALA A 83 12.29 8.10 -6.01
N PRO A 84 13.11 7.93 -4.95
CA PRO A 84 13.91 6.73 -4.81
C PRO A 84 12.99 5.55 -4.47
N LEU A 85 13.09 4.47 -5.23
CA LEU A 85 12.42 3.24 -4.87
C LEU A 85 13.17 2.58 -3.71
N ILE A 86 12.45 2.22 -2.64
CA ILE A 86 13.01 1.52 -1.48
C ILE A 86 12.88 0.01 -1.65
N ALA A 87 11.72 -0.45 -2.13
CA ALA A 87 11.52 -1.84 -2.52
C ALA A 87 12.53 -2.27 -3.60
N ASP A 88 12.73 -3.58 -3.77
CA ASP A 88 13.54 -4.09 -4.87
C ASP A 88 12.85 -3.88 -6.22
N LYS A 89 11.53 -4.09 -6.23
CA LYS A 89 10.70 -3.97 -7.42
C LYS A 89 9.27 -3.59 -7.06
N VAL A 90 8.64 -2.81 -7.94
CA VAL A 90 7.20 -2.54 -7.93
C VAL A 90 6.61 -2.88 -9.29
N ASP A 91 5.53 -3.67 -9.32
CA ASP A 91 4.70 -3.85 -10.51
C ASP A 91 3.30 -3.31 -10.25
N CYS A 92 2.81 -2.44 -11.15
CA CYS A 92 1.44 -1.95 -11.14
C CYS A 92 0.58 -2.83 -12.07
N ILE A 93 -0.41 -3.51 -11.51
CA ILE A 93 -1.25 -4.50 -12.18
C ILE A 93 -2.66 -3.95 -12.27
N VAL A 94 -3.11 -3.69 -13.50
CA VAL A 94 -4.48 -3.23 -13.75
C VAL A 94 -5.41 -4.45 -13.77
N SER A 95 -6.24 -4.58 -12.74
CA SER A 95 -7.21 -5.67 -12.62
C SER A 95 -8.41 -5.22 -11.78
N ASP A 96 -9.62 -5.62 -12.20
CA ASP A 96 -10.80 -5.51 -11.34
C ASP A 96 -10.76 -6.66 -10.31
N LEU A 97 -10.80 -6.32 -9.02
CA LEU A 97 -10.76 -7.29 -7.93
C LEU A 97 -12.09 -8.07 -7.78
N ALA A 98 -13.17 -7.59 -8.39
CA ALA A 98 -14.45 -8.28 -8.43
C ALA A 98 -14.51 -9.37 -9.51
N GLU A 99 -13.58 -9.36 -10.46
CA GLU A 99 -13.49 -10.34 -11.53
C GLU A 99 -12.57 -11.52 -11.15
N LYS A 100 -12.73 -12.63 -11.89
CA LYS A 100 -11.82 -13.79 -11.78
C LYS A 100 -10.54 -13.51 -12.56
N GLY A 101 -9.44 -14.17 -12.21
CA GLY A 101 -8.18 -14.11 -12.97
C GLY A 101 -7.04 -13.38 -12.27
N LEU A 102 -7.24 -12.92 -11.04
CA LEU A 102 -6.22 -12.17 -10.30
C LEU A 102 -4.93 -12.98 -10.09
N GLU A 103 -5.04 -14.28 -9.82
CA GLU A 103 -3.89 -15.14 -9.60
C GLU A 103 -3.01 -15.25 -10.85
N GLU A 104 -3.62 -15.48 -12.01
CA GLU A 104 -2.93 -15.54 -13.29
C GLU A 104 -2.24 -14.22 -13.60
N ARG A 105 -2.90 -13.08 -13.33
CA ARG A 105 -2.30 -11.75 -13.47
C ARG A 105 -1.11 -11.56 -12.53
N LEU A 106 -1.22 -11.96 -11.28
CA LEU A 106 -0.11 -11.89 -10.34
C LEU A 106 1.08 -12.73 -10.84
N ILE A 107 0.83 -13.96 -11.32
CA ILE A 107 1.86 -14.87 -11.84
C ILE A 107 2.55 -14.28 -13.09
N GLU A 108 1.80 -13.66 -14.01
CA GLU A 108 2.35 -12.93 -15.16
C GLU A 108 3.36 -11.85 -14.73
N HIS A 109 3.15 -11.27 -13.54
CA HIS A 109 4.03 -10.26 -12.92
C HIS A 109 5.06 -10.84 -11.96
N ARG A 110 5.33 -12.16 -12.02
CA ARG A 110 6.33 -12.89 -11.21
C ARG A 110 5.98 -13.07 -9.73
N PHE A 111 4.71 -12.97 -9.37
CA PHE A 111 4.23 -13.53 -8.11
C PHE A 111 4.51 -15.04 -8.07
N ASN A 112 5.04 -15.52 -6.96
CA ASN A 112 5.24 -16.95 -6.71
C ASN A 112 4.28 -17.43 -5.60
N PRO A 113 3.30 -18.30 -5.91
CA PRO A 113 2.35 -18.79 -4.93
C PRO A 113 2.98 -19.70 -3.85
N ASP A 114 4.18 -20.23 -4.08
CA ASP A 114 4.90 -21.07 -3.12
C ASP A 114 5.70 -20.25 -2.09
N LEU A 115 5.79 -18.93 -2.26
CA LEU A 115 6.47 -18.05 -1.32
C LEU A 115 5.47 -17.42 -0.34
N PRO A 116 5.88 -17.22 0.93
CA PRO A 116 5.05 -16.48 1.86
C PRO A 116 4.85 -15.06 1.34
N THR A 117 3.61 -14.61 1.38
CA THR A 117 3.18 -13.30 0.88
C THR A 117 2.50 -12.53 1.99
N PHE A 118 2.80 -11.24 2.07
CA PHE A 118 2.04 -10.29 2.88
C PHE A 118 0.96 -9.60 2.04
#